data_AF-A0A328MUG9-F1
#
_entry.id   AF-A0A328MUG9-F1
#
_cell.length_a   1.000
_cell.length_b   1.000
_cell.length_c   1.000
_cell.angle_alpha   90.00
_cell.angle_beta   90.00
_cell.angle_gamma   90.00
#
_symmetry.space_group_name_H-M   'P 1'
#
loop_
_entity.id
_entity.type
_entity.pdbx_description
1 polymer ?
#
loop_
_entity_poly.entity_id
_entity_poly.type
_entity_poly.pdbx_seq_one_letter_code
_entity_poly.pdbx_strand_id
1 'polypeptide(L)'
;MPPPSDAAFPQAIRTVIEAYPDPEPLLRAALDDRTIRARSRFAALYALLLRLRREERHAEYGSVVRDHEDEFGAEPYFHTFRAIVARAKGDLASLRSSVEYSRQAVASMPDVAAVVHQLAAFWVEYLERLEDPGPARDLDEVERHVDRAITLTQGRIAHYYETKGRVLALRGEFEAARTAVAQAIELEPRTSRDHLRRLTQYQSSRIRIDLMQERARWAQAHARFRTELTEFKGQQLQLLGLLAAVVAFIATASNIASQSSGVEGLRLMLVASGAISVVFGTFSLVNNSRVRRVIAAVVIGCAMIGAGMFVPASWMS
;
A
#
# COMPACT_ATOMS: atom_id res chain seq x y z
N MET A 1 22.92 13.07 -37.41
CA MET A 1 22.46 12.41 -36.16
C MET A 1 22.98 13.17 -34.95
N PRO A 2 22.15 13.55 -33.98
CA PRO A 2 22.59 14.12 -32.69
C PRO A 2 23.53 13.17 -31.92
N PRO A 3 24.33 13.66 -30.95
CA PRO A 3 25.14 12.76 -30.13
C PRO A 3 24.22 11.94 -29.22
N PRO A 4 24.59 10.71 -28.83
CA PRO A 4 23.75 9.87 -27.99
C PRO A 4 23.22 10.59 -26.76
N SER A 5 24.05 11.40 -26.08
CA SER A 5 23.67 12.15 -24.87
C SER A 5 22.68 13.31 -25.09
N ASP A 6 22.35 13.68 -26.33
CA ASP A 6 21.45 14.79 -26.65
C ASP A 6 19.98 14.38 -26.46
N ALA A 7 19.16 15.28 -25.89
CA ALA A 7 17.72 15.09 -25.74
C ALA A 7 17.00 14.88 -27.08
N ALA A 8 17.53 15.38 -28.19
CA ALA A 8 16.98 15.19 -29.53
C ALA A 8 17.29 13.80 -30.13
N PHE A 9 18.25 13.05 -29.58
CA PHE A 9 18.71 11.79 -30.16
C PHE A 9 17.61 10.73 -30.30
N PRO A 10 16.82 10.39 -29.27
CA PRO A 10 15.74 9.41 -29.39
C PRO A 10 14.70 9.77 -30.44
N GLN A 11 14.35 11.06 -30.53
CA GLN A 11 13.34 11.54 -31.47
C GLN A 11 13.84 11.44 -32.90
N ALA A 12 15.10 11.82 -33.15
CA ALA A 12 15.73 11.68 -34.46
C ALA A 12 15.75 10.21 -34.92
N ILE A 13 16.09 9.27 -34.03
CA ILE A 13 16.05 7.84 -34.35
C ILE A 13 14.63 7.39 -34.69
N ARG A 14 13.63 7.75 -33.87
CA ARG A 14 12.24 7.32 -34.07
C ARG A 14 11.72 7.77 -35.43
N THR A 15 11.97 9.01 -35.83
CA THR A 15 11.59 9.54 -37.14
C THR A 15 12.19 8.74 -38.29
N VAL A 16 13.46 8.30 -38.16
CA VAL A 16 14.10 7.46 -39.17
C VAL A 16 13.45 6.08 -39.22
N ILE A 17 13.27 5.40 -38.08
CA ILE A 17 12.69 4.04 -38.03
C ILE A 17 11.26 4.02 -38.59
N GLU A 18 10.44 5.02 -38.24
CA GLU A 18 9.03 5.07 -38.66
C GLU A 18 8.85 5.25 -40.17
N ALA A 19 9.86 5.76 -40.87
CA ALA A 19 9.86 5.89 -42.33
C ALA A 19 10.09 4.55 -43.07
N TYR A 20 10.56 3.50 -42.38
CA TYR A 20 10.87 2.21 -42.99
C TYR A 20 9.95 1.10 -42.46
N PRO A 21 9.24 0.35 -43.33
CA PRO A 21 8.37 -0.74 -42.91
C PRO A 21 9.11 -1.87 -42.19
N ASP A 22 10.30 -2.23 -42.68
CA ASP A 22 11.17 -3.25 -42.09
C ASP A 22 12.64 -2.82 -42.05
N PRO A 23 13.05 -2.00 -41.07
CA PRO A 23 14.40 -1.50 -40.94
C PRO A 23 15.36 -2.54 -40.35
N GLU A 24 14.88 -3.67 -39.79
CA GLU A 24 15.72 -4.57 -39.00
C GLU A 24 16.93 -5.14 -39.77
N PRO A 25 16.80 -5.66 -41.00
CA PRO A 25 17.95 -6.15 -41.77
C PRO A 25 19.00 -5.05 -42.02
N LEU A 26 18.55 -3.83 -42.32
CA LEU A 26 19.42 -2.68 -42.56
C LEU A 26 20.12 -2.23 -41.27
N LEU A 27 19.43 -2.24 -40.14
CA LEU A 27 19.99 -1.89 -38.84
C LEU A 27 21.07 -2.89 -38.42
N ARG A 28 20.85 -4.19 -38.65
CA ARG A 28 21.86 -5.23 -38.37
C ARG A 28 23.07 -5.08 -39.28
N ALA A 29 22.86 -4.96 -40.59
CA ALA A 29 23.95 -4.75 -41.53
C ALA A 29 24.79 -3.50 -41.18
N ALA A 30 24.12 -2.39 -40.81
CA ALA A 30 24.81 -1.17 -40.41
C ALA A 30 25.54 -1.32 -39.06
N LEU A 31 25.00 -2.12 -38.12
CA LEU A 31 25.63 -2.38 -36.83
C LEU A 31 26.89 -3.25 -36.98
N ASP A 32 26.88 -4.23 -37.90
CA ASP A 32 27.97 -5.17 -38.11
C ASP A 32 29.09 -4.60 -39.00
N ASP A 33 28.78 -3.63 -39.87
CA ASP A 33 29.74 -3.02 -40.77
C ASP A 33 30.71 -2.06 -40.06
N ARG A 34 31.92 -2.55 -39.77
CA ARG A 34 33.01 -1.80 -39.12
C ARG A 34 33.54 -0.61 -39.93
N THR A 35 33.20 -0.49 -41.22
CA THR A 35 33.55 0.67 -42.04
C THR A 35 32.69 1.89 -41.71
N ILE A 36 31.52 1.67 -41.13
CA ILE A 36 30.62 2.73 -40.67
C ILE A 36 31.15 3.33 -39.36
N ARG A 37 31.06 4.66 -39.23
CA ARG A 37 31.45 5.38 -38.01
C ARG A 37 30.73 4.82 -36.78
N ALA A 38 31.46 4.62 -35.68
CA ALA A 38 30.95 4.05 -34.42
C ALA A 38 29.63 4.69 -33.95
N ARG A 39 29.49 6.02 -34.03
CA ARG A 39 28.25 6.73 -33.68
C ARG A 39 27.04 6.34 -34.51
N SER A 40 27.21 6.07 -35.81
CA SER A 40 26.13 5.61 -36.67
C SER A 40 25.77 4.15 -36.39
N ARG A 41 26.77 3.32 -36.05
CA ARG A 41 26.56 1.95 -35.59
C ARG A 41 25.81 1.91 -34.25
N PHE A 42 26.19 2.78 -33.31
CA PHE A 42 25.45 2.93 -32.05
C PHE A 42 24.01 3.41 -32.26
N ALA A 43 23.79 4.33 -33.20
CA ALA A 43 22.44 4.71 -33.61
C ALA A 43 21.64 3.52 -34.16
N ALA A 44 22.27 2.65 -34.95
CA ALA A 44 21.65 1.42 -35.44
C ALA A 44 21.35 0.42 -34.30
N LEU A 45 22.27 0.25 -33.35
CA LEU A 45 22.07 -0.53 -32.13
C LEU A 45 20.86 -0.02 -31.33
N TYR A 46 20.83 1.28 -31.02
CA TYR A 46 19.74 1.88 -30.27
C TYR A 46 18.39 1.70 -31.00
N ALA A 47 18.37 1.88 -32.32
CA ALA A 47 17.17 1.68 -33.14
C ALA A 47 16.68 0.22 -33.13
N LEU A 48 17.60 -0.73 -33.28
CA LEU A 48 17.32 -2.17 -33.21
C LEU A 48 16.75 -2.54 -31.84
N LEU A 49 17.41 -2.12 -30.77
CA LEU A 49 16.97 -2.39 -29.40
C LEU A 49 15.61 -1.75 -29.09
N LEU A 50 15.34 -0.54 -29.59
CA LEU A 50 14.03 0.10 -29.44
C LEU A 50 12.92 -0.72 -30.09
N ARG A 51 13.18 -1.29 -31.28
CA ARG A 51 12.23 -2.18 -31.97
C ARG A 51 12.03 -3.49 -31.20
N LEU A 52 13.11 -4.18 -30.85
CA LEU A 52 13.04 -5.44 -30.08
C LEU A 52 12.27 -5.27 -28.76
N ARG A 53 12.45 -4.12 -28.08
CA ARG A 53 11.68 -3.77 -26.88
C ARG A 53 10.20 -3.60 -27.15
N ARG A 54 9.82 -2.94 -28.25
CA ARG A 54 8.40 -2.71 -28.61
C ARG A 54 7.69 -4.00 -29.00
N GLU A 55 8.42 -4.94 -29.59
CA GLU A 55 7.94 -6.28 -29.97
C GLU A 55 8.06 -7.31 -28.84
N GLU A 56 8.50 -6.89 -27.64
CA GLU A 56 8.67 -7.74 -26.46
C GLU A 56 9.64 -8.93 -26.68
N ARG A 57 10.56 -8.82 -27.65
CA ARG A 57 11.61 -9.81 -27.96
C ARG A 57 12.76 -9.73 -26.96
N HIS A 58 12.46 -9.97 -25.67
CA HIS A 58 13.39 -9.75 -24.56
C HIS A 58 14.66 -10.62 -24.59
N ALA A 59 14.55 -11.88 -25.00
CA ALA A 59 15.70 -12.78 -25.09
C ALA A 59 16.73 -12.27 -26.10
N GLU A 60 16.24 -11.86 -27.27
CA GLU A 60 17.05 -11.31 -28.35
C GLU A 60 17.61 -9.93 -28.03
N TYR A 61 16.79 -9.06 -27.41
CA TYR A 61 17.27 -7.80 -26.84
C TYR A 61 18.47 -8.04 -25.93
N GLY A 62 18.38 -9.03 -25.04
CA GLY A 62 19.47 -9.39 -24.14
C GLY A 62 20.71 -9.93 -24.85
N SER A 63 20.55 -10.70 -25.94
CA SER A 63 21.69 -11.15 -26.76
C SER A 63 22.39 -9.97 -27.40
N VAL A 64 21.64 -9.12 -28.12
CA VAL A 64 22.20 -7.96 -28.83
C VAL A 64 22.96 -7.03 -27.88
N VAL A 65 22.45 -6.81 -26.66
CA VAL A 65 23.15 -6.02 -25.64
C VAL A 65 24.47 -6.68 -25.24
N ARG A 66 24.48 -7.98 -24.92
CA ARG A 66 25.72 -8.69 -24.53
C ARG A 66 26.75 -8.69 -25.65
N ASP A 67 26.32 -8.96 -26.89
CA ASP A 67 27.20 -9.08 -28.05
C ASP A 67 27.90 -7.75 -28.39
N HIS A 68 27.36 -6.62 -27.92
CA HIS A 68 27.84 -5.27 -28.22
C HIS A 68 28.34 -4.50 -26.97
N GLU A 69 28.43 -5.17 -25.82
CA GLU A 69 28.84 -4.55 -24.56
C GLU A 69 30.30 -4.12 -24.57
N ASP A 70 31.20 -4.95 -25.11
CA ASP A 70 32.63 -4.64 -25.17
C ASP A 70 32.90 -3.39 -26.00
N GLU A 71 32.08 -3.14 -27.02
CA GLU A 71 32.25 -2.01 -27.93
C GLU A 71 31.58 -0.74 -27.43
N PHE A 72 30.31 -0.83 -27.02
CA PHE A 72 29.49 0.34 -26.71
C PHE A 72 29.16 0.50 -25.22
N GLY A 73 29.72 -0.34 -24.35
CA GLY A 73 29.42 -0.38 -22.92
C GLY A 73 29.74 0.91 -22.15
N ALA A 74 30.57 1.78 -22.72
CA ALA A 74 30.91 3.11 -22.19
C ALA A 74 29.96 4.22 -22.65
N GLU A 75 29.09 3.98 -23.63
CA GLU A 75 28.11 4.97 -24.09
C GLU A 75 27.04 5.22 -23.00
N PRO A 76 26.66 6.49 -22.71
CA PRO A 76 25.72 6.79 -21.64
C PRO A 76 24.38 6.04 -21.72
N TYR A 77 23.85 5.86 -22.93
CA TYR A 77 22.61 5.11 -23.16
C TYR A 77 22.72 3.63 -22.88
N PHE A 78 23.93 3.06 -22.86
CA PHE A 78 24.12 1.64 -22.64
C PHE A 78 23.62 1.18 -21.26
N HIS A 79 23.71 2.06 -20.25
CA HIS A 79 23.09 1.83 -18.95
C HIS A 79 21.57 1.64 -19.02
N THR A 80 20.88 2.33 -19.94
CA THR A 80 19.43 2.13 -20.14
C THR A 80 19.15 0.72 -20.67
N PHE A 81 20.04 0.16 -21.48
CA PHE A 81 19.91 -1.18 -22.05
C PHE A 81 20.16 -2.25 -20.99
N ARG A 82 21.23 -2.09 -20.18
CA ARG A 82 21.50 -2.95 -19.02
C ARG A 82 20.31 -2.99 -18.06
N ALA A 83 19.69 -1.84 -17.82
CA ALA A 83 18.50 -1.75 -16.99
C ALA A 83 17.32 -2.56 -17.56
N ILE A 84 17.08 -2.50 -18.87
CA ILE A 84 16.02 -3.28 -19.53
C ILE A 84 16.30 -4.78 -19.47
N VAL A 85 17.55 -5.21 -19.70
CA VAL A 85 17.95 -6.61 -19.57
C VAL A 85 17.75 -7.12 -18.14
N ALA A 86 18.13 -6.32 -17.14
CA ALA A 86 17.93 -6.67 -15.74
C ALA A 86 16.42 -6.77 -15.41
N ARG A 87 15.62 -5.77 -15.81
CA ARG A 87 14.17 -5.79 -15.60
C ARG A 87 13.49 -7.02 -16.20
N ALA A 88 13.92 -7.47 -17.38
CA ALA A 88 13.33 -8.62 -18.07
C ALA A 88 13.47 -9.95 -17.32
N LYS A 89 14.43 -10.07 -16.38
CA LYS A 89 14.58 -11.27 -15.53
C LYS A 89 13.48 -11.38 -14.48
N GLY A 90 12.91 -10.25 -14.04
CA GLY A 90 11.71 -10.18 -13.22
C GLY A 90 11.86 -10.50 -11.71
N ASP A 91 12.98 -11.07 -11.27
CA ASP A 91 13.26 -11.27 -9.84
C ASP A 91 13.62 -9.96 -9.12
N LEU A 92 13.46 -9.93 -7.80
CA LEU A 92 13.62 -8.72 -7.00
C LEU A 92 15.05 -8.14 -7.06
N ALA A 93 16.07 -9.00 -7.10
CA ALA A 93 17.47 -8.57 -7.18
C ALA A 93 17.79 -7.96 -8.56
N SER A 94 17.25 -8.55 -9.62
CA SER A 94 17.38 -8.01 -10.98
C SER A 94 16.61 -6.70 -11.16
N LEU A 95 15.45 -6.54 -10.54
CA LEU A 95 14.72 -5.25 -10.53
C LEU A 95 15.49 -4.17 -9.78
N ARG A 96 16.07 -4.48 -8.63
CA ARG A 96 16.97 -3.55 -7.92
C ARG A 96 18.15 -3.15 -8.80
N SER A 97 18.75 -4.09 -9.52
CA SER A 97 19.82 -3.82 -10.49
C SER A 97 19.34 -2.92 -11.63
N SER A 98 18.09 -3.10 -12.10
CA SER A 98 17.50 -2.25 -13.14
C SER A 98 17.35 -0.78 -12.70
N VAL A 99 17.03 -0.55 -11.41
CA VAL A 99 16.99 0.79 -10.82
C VAL A 99 18.38 1.39 -10.79
N GLU A 100 19.39 0.61 -10.37
CA GLU A 100 20.77 1.11 -10.26
C GLU A 100 21.36 1.48 -11.62
N TYR A 101 21.19 0.64 -12.64
CA TYR A 101 21.58 0.99 -14.00
C TYR A 101 20.83 2.22 -14.51
N SER A 102 19.54 2.38 -14.19
CA SER A 102 18.79 3.57 -14.58
C SER A 102 19.27 4.84 -13.85
N ARG A 103 19.74 4.73 -12.60
CA ARG A 103 20.38 5.86 -11.89
C ARG A 103 21.66 6.31 -12.57
N GLN A 104 22.51 5.37 -12.98
CA GLN A 104 23.74 5.66 -13.73
C GLN A 104 23.42 6.38 -15.06
N ALA A 105 22.37 5.94 -15.75
CA ALA A 105 21.90 6.59 -16.98
C ALA A 105 21.43 8.03 -16.70
N VAL A 106 20.65 8.26 -15.65
CA VAL A 106 20.17 9.61 -15.26
C VAL A 106 21.33 10.51 -14.83
N ALA A 107 22.32 9.99 -14.11
CA ALA A 107 23.51 10.77 -13.72
C ALA A 107 24.28 11.28 -14.95
N SER A 108 24.30 10.51 -16.04
CA SER A 108 24.97 10.88 -17.28
C SER A 108 24.09 11.71 -18.23
N MET A 109 22.76 11.64 -18.09
CA MET A 109 21.78 12.24 -19.00
C MET A 109 20.56 12.80 -18.25
N PRO A 110 20.74 13.80 -17.35
CA PRO A 110 19.69 14.27 -16.46
C PRO A 110 18.57 15.05 -17.17
N ASP A 111 18.82 15.56 -18.37
CA ASP A 111 17.86 16.36 -19.14
C ASP A 111 17.15 15.55 -20.25
N VAL A 112 17.43 14.25 -20.33
CA VAL A 112 16.74 13.36 -21.26
C VAL A 112 15.51 12.76 -20.58
N ALA A 113 14.34 13.32 -20.88
CA ALA A 113 13.08 12.95 -20.21
C ALA A 113 12.79 11.44 -20.22
N ALA A 114 13.08 10.74 -21.32
CA ALA A 114 12.87 9.29 -21.43
C ALA A 114 13.76 8.48 -20.47
N VAL A 115 14.98 8.94 -20.22
CA VAL A 115 15.92 8.30 -19.28
C VAL A 115 15.50 8.56 -17.84
N VAL A 116 15.11 9.80 -17.53
CA VAL A 116 14.58 10.18 -16.21
C VAL A 116 13.31 9.41 -15.88
N HIS A 117 12.38 9.32 -16.84
CA HIS A 117 11.16 8.52 -16.68
C HIS A 117 11.46 7.03 -16.51
N GLN A 118 12.41 6.47 -17.27
CA GLN A 118 12.78 5.06 -17.14
C GLN A 118 13.21 4.72 -15.71
N LEU A 119 14.01 5.56 -15.07
CA LEU A 119 14.38 5.38 -13.66
C LEU A 119 13.13 5.33 -12.78
N ALA A 120 12.24 6.31 -12.89
CA ALA A 120 11.03 6.35 -12.08
C ALA A 120 10.12 5.13 -12.32
N ALA A 121 9.94 4.73 -13.58
CA ALA A 121 9.11 3.60 -13.97
C ALA A 121 9.65 2.26 -13.44
N PHE A 122 10.97 2.08 -13.44
CA PHE A 122 11.59 0.85 -12.92
C PHE A 122 11.64 0.85 -11.39
N TRP A 123 11.84 2.02 -10.79
CA TRP A 123 11.84 2.16 -9.34
C TRP A 123 10.43 1.92 -8.76
N VAL A 124 9.37 2.52 -9.32
CA VAL A 124 8.00 2.23 -8.85
C VAL A 124 7.64 0.75 -9.03
N GLU A 125 8.09 0.11 -10.12
CA GLU A 125 7.88 -1.32 -10.33
C GLU A 125 8.62 -2.20 -9.30
N TYR A 126 9.82 -1.78 -8.89
CA TYR A 126 10.54 -2.42 -7.80
C TYR A 126 9.79 -2.28 -6.47
N LEU A 127 9.30 -1.08 -6.14
CA LEU A 127 8.56 -0.83 -4.89
C LEU A 127 7.23 -1.58 -4.84
N GLU A 128 6.52 -1.71 -5.97
CA GLU A 128 5.29 -2.50 -6.08
C GLU A 128 5.49 -3.99 -5.76
N ARG A 129 6.73 -4.52 -5.86
CA ARG A 129 7.05 -5.90 -5.54
C ARG A 129 7.52 -6.11 -4.10
N LEU A 130 7.72 -5.04 -3.33
CA LEU A 130 8.02 -5.14 -1.91
C LEU A 130 6.72 -5.40 -1.13
N GLU A 131 6.83 -6.13 -0.02
CA GLU A 131 5.69 -6.31 0.90
C GLU A 131 5.29 -4.98 1.54
N ASP A 132 6.28 -4.14 1.82
CA ASP A 132 6.15 -2.76 2.24
C ASP A 132 6.93 -1.89 1.24
N PRO A 133 6.30 -0.92 0.56
CA PRO A 133 6.92 -0.08 -0.48
C PRO A 133 8.09 0.79 0.01
N GLY A 134 8.53 0.62 1.26
CA GLY A 134 9.75 1.20 1.79
C GLY A 134 9.52 2.59 2.40
N PRO A 135 10.61 3.30 2.77
CA PRO A 135 10.51 4.60 3.40
C PRO A 135 9.80 5.61 2.49
N ALA A 136 9.03 6.52 3.08
CA ALA A 136 8.37 7.63 2.34
C ALA A 136 9.35 8.42 1.46
N ARG A 137 10.62 8.50 1.88
CA ARG A 137 11.70 9.12 1.10
C ARG A 137 11.85 8.51 -0.29
N ASP A 138 11.80 7.19 -0.45
CA ASP A 138 11.99 6.53 -1.75
C ASP A 138 10.85 6.90 -2.71
N LEU A 139 9.61 6.94 -2.23
CA LEU A 139 8.46 7.40 -3.00
C LEU A 139 8.58 8.88 -3.40
N ASP A 140 9.07 9.74 -2.49
CA ASP A 140 9.32 11.15 -2.81
C ASP A 140 10.40 11.29 -3.90
N GLU A 141 11.45 10.47 -3.89
CA GLU A 141 12.48 10.52 -4.94
C GLU A 141 11.93 10.05 -6.30
N VAL A 142 11.14 8.98 -6.31
CA VAL A 142 10.49 8.47 -7.52
C VAL A 142 9.57 9.54 -8.11
N GLU A 143 8.74 10.16 -7.27
CA GLU A 143 7.81 11.23 -7.68
C GLU A 143 8.55 12.42 -8.31
N ARG A 144 9.65 12.87 -7.70
CA ARG A 144 10.49 13.94 -8.26
C ARG A 144 11.00 13.60 -9.67
N HIS A 145 11.40 12.35 -9.91
CA HIS A 145 11.83 11.92 -11.24
C HIS A 145 10.68 11.89 -12.24
N VAL A 146 9.49 11.41 -11.84
CA VAL A 146 8.31 11.46 -12.72
C VAL A 146 7.94 12.90 -13.08
N ASP A 147 7.87 13.79 -12.08
CA ASP A 147 7.52 15.19 -12.29
C ASP A 147 8.55 15.92 -13.13
N ARG A 148 9.84 15.62 -12.96
CA ARG A 148 10.90 16.15 -13.82
C ARG A 148 10.72 15.68 -15.26
N ALA A 149 10.42 14.41 -15.51
CA ALA A 149 10.19 13.90 -16.87
C ALA A 149 8.95 14.52 -17.53
N ILE A 150 7.86 14.69 -16.77
CA ILE A 150 6.66 15.43 -17.21
C ILE A 150 7.02 16.87 -17.56
N THR A 151 7.77 17.56 -16.70
CA THR A 151 8.21 18.95 -16.92
C THR A 151 9.07 19.08 -18.18
N LEU A 152 10.07 18.22 -18.36
CA LEU A 152 10.96 18.21 -19.53
C LEU A 152 10.21 18.00 -20.84
N THR A 153 9.04 17.37 -20.80
CA THR A 153 8.18 17.14 -21.98
C THR A 153 6.99 18.08 -22.08
N GLN A 154 6.90 19.05 -21.17
CA GLN A 154 5.77 19.97 -21.06
C GLN A 154 4.42 19.23 -20.94
N GLY A 155 4.43 18.09 -20.26
CA GLY A 155 3.23 17.29 -20.02
C GLY A 155 2.62 16.61 -21.25
N ARG A 156 3.36 16.48 -22.36
CA ARG A 156 2.84 15.91 -23.62
C ARG A 156 2.87 14.39 -23.71
N ILE A 157 3.54 13.71 -22.79
CA ILE A 157 3.76 12.26 -22.85
C ILE A 157 2.83 11.51 -21.89
N ALA A 158 1.79 10.88 -22.45
CA ALA A 158 0.75 10.16 -21.74
C ALA A 158 1.26 9.16 -20.67
N HIS A 159 2.14 8.24 -21.05
CA HIS A 159 2.61 7.18 -20.14
C HIS A 159 3.41 7.68 -18.93
N TYR A 160 3.85 8.94 -18.90
CA TYR A 160 4.48 9.50 -17.70
C TYR A 160 3.45 9.71 -16.58
N TYR A 161 2.21 10.06 -16.94
CA TYR A 161 1.12 10.19 -15.98
C TYR A 161 0.62 8.85 -15.46
N GLU A 162 0.74 7.75 -16.23
CA GLU A 162 0.49 6.41 -15.69
C GLU A 162 1.47 6.09 -14.56
N THR A 163 2.76 6.40 -14.77
CA THR A 163 3.78 6.16 -13.75
C THR A 163 3.55 7.05 -12.54
N LYS A 164 3.13 8.31 -12.74
CA LYS A 164 2.70 9.19 -11.64
C LYS A 164 1.54 8.58 -10.85
N GLY A 165 0.54 8.05 -11.55
CA GLY A 165 -0.60 7.38 -10.93
C GLY A 165 -0.18 6.19 -10.07
N ARG A 166 0.75 5.37 -10.54
CA ARG A 166 1.30 4.23 -9.78
C ARG A 166 2.03 4.68 -8.50
N VAL A 167 2.81 5.77 -8.56
CA VAL A 167 3.49 6.32 -7.37
C VAL A 167 2.49 6.83 -6.34
N LEU A 168 1.50 7.62 -6.78
CA LEU A 168 0.44 8.14 -5.91
C LEU A 168 -0.39 7.01 -5.26
N ALA A 169 -0.61 5.91 -5.98
CA ALA A 169 -1.28 4.74 -5.45
C ALA A 169 -0.49 4.07 -4.31
N LEU A 170 0.83 3.96 -4.44
CA LEU A 170 1.70 3.45 -3.36
C LEU A 170 1.70 4.37 -2.12
N ARG A 171 1.47 5.67 -2.31
CA ARG A 171 1.28 6.64 -1.20
C ARG A 171 -0.11 6.55 -0.55
N GLY A 172 -1.04 5.77 -1.11
CA GLY A 172 -2.44 5.73 -0.67
C GLY A 172 -3.29 6.90 -1.16
N GLU A 173 -2.77 7.74 -2.06
CA GLU A 173 -3.46 8.89 -2.65
C GLU A 173 -4.31 8.46 -3.86
N PHE A 174 -5.27 7.57 -3.62
CA PHE A 174 -5.97 6.83 -4.68
C PHE A 174 -6.77 7.71 -5.66
N GLU A 175 -7.34 8.83 -5.20
CA GLU A 175 -8.06 9.75 -6.11
C GLU A 175 -7.08 10.46 -7.06
N ALA A 176 -5.99 11.01 -6.53
CA ALA A 176 -4.95 11.64 -7.35
C ALA A 176 -4.32 10.63 -8.32
N ALA A 177 -4.14 9.38 -7.89
CA ALA A 177 -3.69 8.29 -8.73
C ALA A 177 -4.63 8.03 -9.92
N ARG A 178 -5.95 7.97 -9.67
CA ARG A 178 -6.96 7.83 -10.73
C ARG A 178 -6.96 9.01 -11.70
N THR A 179 -6.86 10.25 -11.20
CA THR A 179 -6.78 11.44 -12.05
C THR A 179 -5.55 11.39 -12.97
N ALA A 180 -4.39 10.99 -12.45
CA ALA A 180 -3.19 10.86 -13.25
C ALA A 180 -3.33 9.78 -14.35
N VAL A 181 -3.90 8.62 -14.02
CA VAL A 181 -4.16 7.58 -15.04
C VAL A 181 -5.22 8.03 -16.06
N ALA A 182 -6.25 8.78 -15.64
CA ALA A 182 -7.22 9.37 -16.56
C ALA A 182 -6.55 10.35 -17.54
N GLN A 183 -5.65 11.19 -17.05
CA GLN A 183 -4.86 12.09 -17.89
C GLN A 183 -3.97 11.32 -18.89
N ALA A 184 -3.40 10.18 -18.50
CA ALA A 184 -2.67 9.32 -19.42
C ALA A 184 -3.57 8.80 -20.56
N ILE A 185 -4.82 8.43 -20.27
CA ILE A 185 -5.78 7.97 -21.27
C ILE A 185 -6.16 9.11 -22.23
N GLU A 186 -6.41 10.31 -21.72
CA GLU A 186 -6.78 11.48 -22.53
C GLU A 186 -5.67 11.91 -23.48
N LEU A 187 -4.41 11.86 -23.04
CA LEU A 187 -3.25 12.29 -23.82
C LEU A 187 -2.77 11.25 -24.85
N GLU A 188 -3.24 10.00 -24.79
CA GLU A 188 -2.69 8.93 -25.63
C GLU A 188 -3.16 9.06 -27.10
N PRO A 189 -2.22 9.21 -28.06
CA PRO A 189 -2.60 9.39 -29.46
C PRO A 189 -3.28 8.15 -30.03
N ARG A 190 -4.50 8.30 -30.55
CA ARG A 190 -5.28 7.22 -31.18
C ARG A 190 -4.64 6.64 -32.45
N THR A 191 -3.79 7.43 -33.12
CA THR A 191 -3.09 7.04 -34.35
C THR A 191 -1.78 6.29 -34.11
N SER A 192 -1.33 6.18 -32.86
CA SER A 192 -0.11 5.47 -32.50
C SER A 192 -0.25 3.97 -32.74
N ARG A 193 0.78 3.34 -33.33
CA ARG A 193 0.86 1.87 -33.46
C ARG A 193 0.77 1.15 -32.10
N ASP A 194 1.15 1.85 -31.03
CA ASP A 194 1.13 1.33 -29.66
C ASP A 194 -0.17 1.64 -28.91
N HIS A 195 -1.14 2.33 -29.53
CA HIS A 195 -2.32 2.89 -28.84
C HIS A 195 -3.09 1.84 -28.03
N LEU A 196 -3.48 0.72 -28.66
CA LEU A 196 -4.25 -0.33 -28.00
C LEU A 196 -3.47 -0.95 -26.82
N ARG A 197 -2.17 -1.23 -27.01
CA ARG A 197 -1.31 -1.79 -25.97
C ARG A 197 -1.23 -0.85 -24.76
N ARG A 198 -1.03 0.44 -24.99
CA ARG A 198 -0.94 1.45 -23.92
C ARG A 198 -2.27 1.67 -23.23
N LEU A 199 -3.38 1.73 -23.98
CA LEU A 199 -4.70 1.85 -23.39
C LEU A 199 -5.01 0.68 -22.45
N THR A 200 -4.70 -0.56 -22.86
CA THR A 200 -4.81 -1.74 -21.98
C THR A 200 -3.98 -1.59 -20.72
N GLN A 201 -2.72 -1.14 -20.84
CA GLN A 201 -1.85 -0.89 -19.69
C GLN A 201 -2.43 0.15 -18.71
N TYR A 202 -3.04 1.22 -19.22
CA TYR A 202 -3.66 2.25 -18.39
C TYR A 202 -4.90 1.72 -17.67
N GLN A 203 -5.73 0.92 -18.35
CA GLN A 203 -6.88 0.27 -17.71
C GLN A 203 -6.43 -0.72 -16.63
N SER A 204 -5.40 -1.53 -16.88
CA SER A 204 -4.82 -2.41 -15.86
C SER A 204 -4.30 -1.64 -14.65
N SER A 205 -3.67 -0.49 -14.87
CA SER A 205 -3.20 0.40 -13.79
C SER A 205 -4.36 0.94 -12.97
N ARG A 206 -5.45 1.36 -13.62
CA ARG A 206 -6.67 1.83 -12.95
C ARG A 206 -7.31 0.75 -12.08
N ILE A 207 -7.47 -0.47 -12.62
CA ILE A 207 -8.01 -1.62 -11.88
C ILE A 207 -7.13 -1.93 -10.66
N ARG A 208 -5.80 -1.87 -10.82
CA ARG A 208 -4.85 -2.07 -9.72
C ARG A 208 -5.03 -1.03 -8.61
N ILE A 209 -5.19 0.25 -8.97
CA ILE A 209 -5.43 1.34 -8.01
C ILE A 209 -6.70 1.06 -7.20
N ASP A 210 -7.79 0.68 -7.87
CA ASP A 210 -9.06 0.38 -7.20
C ASP A 210 -8.91 -0.83 -6.26
N LEU A 211 -8.20 -1.88 -6.68
CA LEU A 211 -7.90 -3.04 -5.83
C LEU A 211 -7.05 -2.67 -4.60
N MET A 212 -6.05 -1.80 -4.77
CA MET A 212 -5.22 -1.33 -3.65
C MET A 212 -6.04 -0.52 -2.64
N GLN A 213 -6.96 0.33 -3.12
CA GLN A 213 -7.85 1.08 -2.25
C GLN A 213 -8.78 0.16 -1.46
N GLU A 214 -9.40 -0.82 -2.12
CA GLU A 214 -10.25 -1.80 -1.44
C GLU A 214 -9.44 -2.59 -0.40
N ARG A 215 -8.24 -3.07 -0.74
CA ARG A 215 -7.35 -3.75 0.22
C ARG A 215 -7.05 -2.88 1.44
N ALA A 216 -6.79 -1.58 1.25
CA ALA A 216 -6.55 -0.64 2.34
C ALA A 216 -7.79 -0.44 3.22
N ARG A 217 -8.98 -0.31 2.62
CA ARG A 217 -10.26 -0.23 3.34
C ARG A 217 -10.53 -1.49 4.16
N TRP A 218 -10.32 -2.67 3.55
CA TRP A 218 -10.47 -3.95 4.23
C TRP A 218 -9.50 -4.10 5.40
N ALA A 219 -8.23 -3.70 5.24
CA ALA A 219 -7.24 -3.74 6.32
C ALA A 219 -7.66 -2.85 7.51
N GLN A 220 -8.16 -1.64 7.24
CA GLN A 220 -8.67 -0.75 8.28
C GLN A 220 -9.92 -1.32 8.97
N ALA A 221 -10.85 -1.90 8.22
CA ALA A 221 -12.03 -2.54 8.78
C ALA A 221 -11.66 -3.72 9.69
N HIS A 222 -10.74 -4.59 9.25
CA HIS A 222 -10.24 -5.71 10.06
C HIS A 222 -9.55 -5.24 11.35
N ALA A 223 -8.76 -4.16 11.29
CA ALA A 223 -8.10 -3.60 12.47
C ALA A 223 -9.13 -3.07 13.49
N ARG A 224 -10.18 -2.39 13.01
CA ARG A 224 -11.30 -1.91 13.85
C ARG A 224 -12.04 -3.08 14.51
N PHE A 225 -12.46 -4.08 13.73
CA PHE A 225 -13.13 -5.26 14.26
C PHE A 225 -12.29 -6.01 15.30
N ARG A 226 -10.96 -6.13 15.09
CA ARG A 226 -10.07 -6.74 16.10
C ARG A 226 -10.03 -5.95 17.41
N THR A 227 -10.10 -4.63 17.33
CA THR A 227 -10.11 -3.75 18.50
C THR A 227 -11.43 -3.91 19.24
N GLU A 228 -12.56 -3.83 18.53
CA GLU A 228 -13.90 -4.04 19.08
C GLU A 228 -14.06 -5.43 19.73
N LEU A 229 -13.51 -6.48 19.11
CA LEU A 229 -13.52 -7.83 19.70
C LEU A 229 -12.69 -7.92 20.98
N THR A 230 -11.56 -7.22 21.04
CA THR A 230 -10.72 -7.17 22.25
C THR A 230 -11.46 -6.46 23.37
N GLU A 231 -12.13 -5.34 23.08
CA GLU A 231 -12.96 -4.61 24.04
C GLU A 231 -14.16 -5.45 24.51
N PHE A 232 -14.88 -6.10 23.59
CA PHE A 232 -15.98 -6.99 23.92
C PHE A 232 -15.54 -8.15 24.82
N LYS A 233 -14.40 -8.79 24.51
CA LYS A 233 -13.84 -9.84 25.38
C LYS A 233 -13.50 -9.30 26.77
N GLY A 234 -12.95 -8.09 26.87
CA GLY A 234 -12.71 -7.43 28.15
C GLY A 234 -13.99 -7.21 28.96
N GLN A 235 -15.04 -6.70 28.31
CA GLN A 235 -16.36 -6.52 28.93
C GLN A 235 -16.97 -7.84 29.41
N GLN A 236 -16.86 -8.91 28.62
CA GLN A 236 -17.34 -10.24 28.99
C GLN A 236 -16.58 -10.81 30.20
N LEU A 237 -15.26 -10.69 30.23
CA LEU A 237 -14.44 -11.11 31.37
C LEU A 237 -14.78 -10.32 32.64
N GLN A 238 -15.03 -9.01 32.51
CA GLN A 238 -15.47 -8.18 33.62
C GLN A 238 -16.83 -8.61 34.16
N LEU A 239 -17.78 -8.91 33.27
CA LEU A 239 -19.11 -9.40 33.65
C LEU A 239 -19.02 -10.79 34.32
N LEU A 240 -18.18 -11.68 33.81
CA LEU A 240 -17.93 -12.99 34.41
C LEU A 240 -17.30 -12.87 35.81
N GLY A 241 -16.29 -11.99 35.96
CA GLY A 241 -15.65 -11.73 37.25
C GLY A 241 -16.61 -11.13 38.28
N LEU A 242 -17.48 -10.21 37.85
CA LEU A 242 -18.53 -9.66 38.71
C LEU A 242 -19.52 -10.75 39.16
N LEU A 243 -20.01 -11.57 38.23
CA LEU A 243 -20.94 -12.66 38.56
C LEU A 243 -20.29 -13.68 39.52
N ALA A 244 -19.03 -14.03 39.30
CA ALA A 244 -18.29 -14.91 40.20
C ALA A 244 -18.15 -14.32 41.61
N ALA A 245 -17.82 -13.02 41.72
CA ALA A 245 -17.73 -12.33 43.00
C ALA A 245 -19.08 -12.27 43.72
N VAL A 246 -20.17 -12.03 42.99
CA VAL A 246 -21.55 -12.04 43.52
C VAL A 246 -21.92 -13.43 44.05
N VAL A 247 -21.69 -14.48 43.27
CA VAL A 247 -22.01 -15.86 43.67
C VAL A 247 -21.18 -16.26 44.90
N ALA A 248 -19.88 -15.94 44.93
CA ALA A 248 -19.02 -16.19 46.08
C ALA A 248 -19.51 -15.45 47.34
N PHE A 249 -19.95 -14.20 47.19
CA PHE A 249 -20.53 -13.42 48.28
C PHE A 249 -21.84 -14.03 48.80
N ILE A 250 -22.76 -14.42 47.92
CA ILE A 250 -24.03 -15.07 48.27
C ILE A 250 -23.76 -16.39 49.01
N ALA A 251 -22.86 -17.23 48.48
CA ALA A 251 -22.51 -18.51 49.10
C ALA A 251 -21.90 -18.33 50.50
N THR A 252 -20.99 -17.36 50.66
CA THR A 252 -20.36 -17.05 51.94
C THR A 252 -21.38 -16.54 52.96
N ALA A 253 -22.22 -15.58 52.57
CA ALA A 253 -23.28 -15.05 53.44
C ALA A 253 -24.28 -16.15 53.85
N SER A 254 -24.64 -17.04 52.92
CA SER A 254 -25.57 -18.14 53.18
C SER A 254 -24.98 -19.18 54.14
N ASN A 255 -23.69 -19.50 54.00
CA ASN A 255 -22.99 -20.43 54.89
C ASN A 255 -22.80 -19.85 56.30
N ILE A 256 -22.52 -18.56 56.43
CA ILE A 256 -22.45 -17.91 57.75
C ILE A 256 -23.83 -17.89 58.40
N ALA A 257 -24.87 -17.54 57.64
CA ALA A 257 -26.24 -17.49 58.14
C ALA A 257 -26.77 -18.87 58.58
N SER A 258 -26.38 -19.96 57.91
CA SER A 258 -26.81 -21.32 58.31
C SER A 258 -26.13 -21.83 59.58
N GLN A 259 -24.98 -21.25 59.96
CA GLN A 259 -24.26 -21.58 61.20
C GLN A 259 -24.70 -20.73 62.39
N SER A 260 -25.27 -19.55 62.15
CA SER A 260 -25.83 -18.68 63.20
C SER A 260 -27.25 -19.11 63.58
N SER A 261 -27.50 -19.38 64.86
CA SER A 261 -28.84 -19.73 65.36
C SER A 261 -29.70 -18.49 65.63
N GLY A 262 -30.94 -18.47 65.13
CA GLY A 262 -31.96 -17.47 65.49
C GLY A 262 -31.93 -16.17 64.68
N VAL A 263 -32.24 -15.05 65.34
CA VAL A 263 -32.45 -13.72 64.72
C VAL A 263 -31.19 -13.16 64.04
N GLU A 264 -30.00 -13.58 64.47
CA GLU A 264 -28.72 -13.12 63.91
C GLU A 264 -28.51 -13.57 62.45
N GLY A 265 -28.92 -14.80 62.10
CA GLY A 265 -28.86 -15.29 60.71
C GLY A 265 -29.79 -14.53 59.77
N LEU A 266 -30.98 -14.17 60.27
CA LEU A 266 -31.95 -13.34 59.57
C LEU A 266 -31.41 -11.93 59.29
N ARG A 267 -30.77 -11.29 60.28
CA ARG A 267 -30.09 -10.00 60.10
C ARG A 267 -28.98 -10.09 59.07
N LEU A 268 -28.17 -11.15 59.11
CA LEU A 268 -27.05 -11.34 58.19
C LEU A 268 -27.51 -11.55 56.75
N MET A 269 -28.58 -12.30 56.53
CA MET A 269 -29.22 -12.43 55.21
C MET A 269 -29.81 -11.11 54.70
N LEU A 270 -30.38 -10.29 55.58
CA LEU A 270 -30.95 -8.99 55.20
C LEU A 270 -29.84 -8.01 54.77
N VAL A 271 -28.74 -7.95 55.53
CA VAL A 271 -27.57 -7.13 55.20
C VAL A 271 -26.92 -7.61 53.91
N ALA A 272 -26.74 -8.92 53.73
CA ALA A 272 -26.18 -9.48 52.50
C ALA A 272 -27.05 -9.17 51.26
N SER A 273 -28.38 -9.30 51.38
CA SER A 273 -29.32 -8.98 50.30
C SER A 273 -29.32 -7.49 49.94
N GLY A 274 -29.20 -6.62 50.95
CA GLY A 274 -29.04 -5.18 50.75
C GLY A 274 -27.72 -4.83 50.07
N ALA A 275 -26.61 -5.46 50.49
CA ALA A 275 -25.30 -5.28 49.85
C ALA A 275 -25.30 -5.72 48.37
N ILE A 276 -25.92 -6.86 48.06
CA ILE A 276 -26.07 -7.34 46.67
C ILE A 276 -26.87 -6.34 45.84
N SER A 277 -27.95 -5.80 46.39
CA SER A 277 -28.79 -4.80 45.72
C SER A 277 -28.05 -3.50 45.42
N VAL A 278 -27.16 -3.04 46.32
CA VAL A 278 -26.28 -1.88 46.07
C VAL A 278 -25.26 -2.18 44.97
N VAL A 279 -24.62 -3.35 44.99
CA VAL A 279 -23.65 -3.75 43.95
C VAL A 279 -24.31 -3.83 42.57
N PHE A 280 -25.44 -4.51 42.45
CA PHE A 280 -26.18 -4.60 41.18
C PHE A 280 -26.78 -3.26 40.75
N GLY A 281 -27.26 -2.44 41.70
CA GLY A 281 -27.74 -1.09 41.42
C GLY A 281 -26.64 -0.23 40.80
N THR A 282 -25.45 -0.24 41.40
CA THR A 282 -24.28 0.51 40.91
C THR A 282 -23.80 -0.02 39.55
N PHE A 283 -23.78 -1.34 39.35
CA PHE A 283 -23.41 -1.94 38.07
C PHE A 283 -24.42 -1.62 36.95
N SER A 284 -25.71 -1.58 37.28
CA SER A 284 -26.77 -1.19 36.35
C SER A 284 -26.60 0.24 35.82
N LEU A 285 -25.90 1.13 36.55
CA LEU A 285 -25.52 2.46 36.08
C LEU A 285 -24.55 2.40 34.88
N VAL A 286 -23.60 1.45 34.92
CA VAL A 286 -22.57 1.28 33.88
C VAL A 286 -23.18 0.74 32.60
N ASN A 287 -24.21 -0.10 32.69
CA ASN A 287 -24.89 -0.72 31.55
C ASN A 287 -26.02 0.16 30.94
N ASN A 288 -25.89 1.49 31.05
CA ASN A 288 -26.79 2.48 30.46
C ASN A 288 -28.30 2.30 30.82
N SER A 289 -28.59 1.92 32.06
CA SER A 289 -29.97 1.89 32.55
C SER A 289 -30.45 3.29 32.96
N ARG A 290 -31.77 3.52 32.96
CA ARG A 290 -32.34 4.80 33.43
C ARG A 290 -31.87 5.07 34.85
N VAL A 291 -31.18 6.19 35.07
CA VAL A 291 -30.63 6.63 36.38
C VAL A 291 -31.63 6.51 37.53
N ARG A 292 -32.93 6.76 37.27
CA ARG A 292 -34.02 6.55 38.25
C ARG A 292 -34.11 5.12 38.82
N ARG A 293 -33.90 4.09 38.01
CA ARG A 293 -33.94 2.69 38.45
C ARG A 293 -32.72 2.35 39.32
N VAL A 294 -31.56 2.93 38.99
CA VAL A 294 -30.34 2.76 39.78
C VAL A 294 -30.50 3.36 41.17
N ILE A 295 -30.97 4.61 41.24
CA ILE A 295 -31.20 5.30 42.52
C ILE A 295 -32.18 4.50 43.38
N ALA A 296 -33.28 4.00 42.79
CA ALA A 296 -34.24 3.17 43.51
C ALA A 296 -33.60 1.89 44.07
N ALA A 297 -32.82 1.17 43.28
CA ALA A 297 -32.14 -0.06 43.71
C ALA A 297 -31.12 0.20 44.85
N VAL A 298 -30.35 1.29 44.76
CA VAL A 298 -29.38 1.66 45.80
C VAL A 298 -30.08 2.07 47.08
N VAL A 299 -31.16 2.87 46.99
CA VAL A 299 -31.95 3.29 48.17
C VAL A 299 -32.59 2.08 48.86
N ILE A 300 -33.16 1.15 48.11
CA ILE A 300 -33.72 -0.09 48.65
C ILE A 300 -32.62 -0.93 49.32
N GLY A 301 -31.46 -1.08 48.68
CA GLY A 301 -30.33 -1.80 49.24
C GLY A 301 -29.83 -1.20 50.56
N CYS A 302 -29.66 0.13 50.63
CA CYS A 302 -29.30 0.84 51.86
C CYS A 302 -30.36 0.69 52.96
N ALA A 303 -31.65 0.74 52.60
CA ALA A 303 -32.74 0.54 53.55
C ALA A 303 -32.74 -0.88 54.13
N MET A 304 -32.46 -1.91 53.32
CA MET A 304 -32.32 -3.29 53.79
C MET A 304 -31.11 -3.47 54.73
N ILE A 305 -29.98 -2.84 54.42
CA ILE A 305 -28.80 -2.84 55.32
C ILE A 305 -29.15 -2.18 56.65
N GLY A 306 -29.81 -1.02 56.61
CA GLY A 306 -30.25 -0.30 57.81
C GLY A 306 -31.21 -1.15 58.66
N ALA A 307 -32.22 -1.77 58.03
CA ALA A 307 -33.14 -2.66 58.73
C ALA A 307 -32.38 -3.84 59.39
N GLY A 308 -31.40 -4.43 58.70
CA GLY A 308 -30.62 -5.55 59.23
C GLY A 308 -29.78 -5.18 60.46
N MET A 309 -29.29 -3.93 60.53
CA MET A 309 -28.52 -3.42 61.67
C MET A 309 -29.40 -3.02 62.86
N PHE A 310 -30.59 -2.44 62.61
CA PHE A 310 -31.39 -1.78 63.64
C PHE A 310 -32.61 -2.58 64.14
N VAL A 311 -32.99 -3.70 63.51
CA VAL A 311 -34.10 -4.55 64.01
C VAL A 311 -33.73 -5.13 65.38
N PRO A 312 -34.37 -4.75 66.50
CA PRO A 312 -34.05 -5.25 67.83
C PRO A 312 -34.40 -6.73 67.97
N ALA A 313 -33.58 -7.51 68.69
CA ALA A 313 -33.80 -8.95 68.85
C ALA A 313 -35.13 -9.27 69.58
N SER A 314 -35.67 -8.29 70.31
CA SER A 314 -36.94 -8.38 71.05
C SER A 314 -38.20 -8.25 70.19
N TRP A 315 -38.09 -7.92 68.90
CA TRP A 315 -39.25 -7.71 68.02
C TRP A 315 -39.63 -8.94 67.18
N MET A 316 -38.85 -10.03 67.25
CA MET A 316 -39.03 -11.24 66.44
C MET A 316 -39.09 -12.55 67.26
N SER A 317 -39.20 -12.44 68.59
CA SER A 317 -39.45 -13.56 69.51
C SER A 317 -40.95 -13.80 69.70
#